data_AF-A0AA36AXI6-F1
#
_entry.id   AF-A0AA36AXI6-F1
#
_cell.length_a   1.000
_cell.length_b   1.000
_cell.length_c   1.000
_cell.angle_alpha   90.00
_cell.angle_beta   90.00
_cell.angle_gamma   90.00
#
_symmetry.space_group_name_H-M   'P 1'
#
loop_
_entity.id
_entity.type
_entity.pdbx_description
1 polymer ?
#
loop_
_entity_poly.entity_id
_entity_poly.type
_entity_poly.pdbx_seq_one_letter_code
_entity_poly.pdbx_strand_id
1 'polypeptide(L)'
;MGYLEKILYQKTLEKYGNTFSTYIQNNWKRYLDDCFILWDKSIEKLEEFKILLNGINDNIQFTMDHNEEELPFLDVLIKKAGNKIDTDIYYKSTNSKQYLPFDSCHPRHTRINVPFCLARICTIISDTNTQHTRLQELRTTLTNRNYPQPLIDSAIQRALKLSIEDLRQTKPKKKEKLKTLPYISTHNPLNNAAFSTILQSTALLKGDPKMNRILETHTIIKSNGNQNP
;
A
#
# COMPACT_ATOMS: atom_id res chain seq x y z
N MET A 1 -0.30 -18.95 8.85
CA MET A 1 -1.76 -19.11 8.93
C MET A 1 -2.22 -18.56 10.26
N GLY A 2 -3.14 -17.59 10.27
CA GLY A 2 -3.61 -16.94 11.49
C GLY A 2 -4.57 -17.81 12.30
N TYR A 3 -4.92 -17.35 13.50
CA TYR A 3 -5.82 -18.05 14.42
C TYR A 3 -7.24 -18.18 13.86
N LEU A 4 -7.77 -17.11 13.28
CA LEU A 4 -9.10 -17.07 12.67
C LEU A 4 -9.24 -18.13 11.58
N GLU A 5 -8.27 -18.23 10.67
CA GLU A 5 -8.31 -19.17 9.55
C GLU A 5 -8.30 -20.62 10.03
N LYS A 6 -7.52 -20.93 11.08
CA LYS A 6 -7.50 -22.29 11.66
C LYS A 6 -8.88 -22.71 12.16
N ILE A 7 -9.56 -21.85 12.92
CA ILE A 7 -10.89 -22.16 13.45
C ILE A 7 -11.93 -22.20 12.33
N LEU A 8 -11.86 -21.26 11.38
CA LEU A 8 -12.75 -21.24 10.22
C LEU A 8 -12.69 -22.57 9.44
N TYR A 9 -11.48 -23.06 9.17
CA TYR A 9 -11.30 -24.29 8.39
C TYR A 9 -11.76 -25.53 9.16
N GLN A 10 -11.54 -25.55 10.47
CA GLN A 10 -12.06 -26.60 11.35
C GLN A 10 -13.59 -26.60 11.39
N LYS A 11 -14.23 -25.46 11.66
CA LYS A 11 -15.71 -25.36 11.72
C LYS A 11 -16.37 -25.68 10.38
N THR A 12 -15.77 -25.26 9.27
CA THR A 12 -16.31 -25.59 7.93
C THR A 12 -16.17 -27.07 7.62
N LEU A 13 -15.09 -27.72 8.07
CA LEU A 13 -14.91 -29.17 7.94
C LEU A 13 -15.97 -29.94 8.76
N GLU A 14 -16.19 -29.53 10.02
CA GLU A 14 -17.17 -30.15 10.92
C GLU A 14 -18.61 -30.00 10.42
N LYS A 15 -18.99 -28.80 9.94
CA LYS A 15 -20.37 -28.50 9.54
C LYS A 15 -20.72 -28.92 8.11
N TYR A 16 -19.79 -28.76 7.17
CA TYR A 16 -20.06 -28.89 5.72
C TYR A 16 -19.20 -29.95 5.03
N GLY A 17 -18.29 -30.60 5.76
CA GLY A 17 -17.43 -31.66 5.25
C GLY A 17 -16.21 -31.16 4.47
N ASN A 18 -15.40 -32.11 4.02
CA ASN A 18 -14.07 -31.85 3.47
C ASN A 18 -14.08 -31.02 2.16
N THR A 19 -15.05 -31.28 1.28
CA THR A 19 -15.14 -30.59 -0.02
C THR A 19 -15.33 -29.09 0.16
N PHE A 20 -16.24 -28.69 1.06
CA PHE A 20 -16.51 -27.27 1.31
C PHE A 20 -15.37 -26.61 2.10
N SER A 21 -14.79 -27.29 3.10
CA SER A 21 -13.62 -26.75 3.82
C SER A 21 -12.44 -26.50 2.88
N THR A 22 -12.16 -27.43 1.96
CA THR A 22 -11.09 -27.28 0.95
C THR A 22 -11.38 -26.10 0.02
N TYR A 23 -12.64 -25.92 -0.39
CA TYR A 23 -13.07 -24.78 -1.18
C TYR A 23 -12.80 -23.45 -0.47
N ILE A 24 -13.17 -23.33 0.82
CA ILE A 24 -12.90 -22.13 1.62
C ILE A 24 -11.40 -21.89 1.75
N GLN A 25 -10.59 -22.92 2.04
CA GLN A 25 -9.14 -22.80 2.17
C GLN A 25 -8.47 -22.27 0.89
N ASN A 26 -8.95 -22.68 -0.27
CA ASN A 26 -8.39 -22.26 -1.55
C ASN A 26 -8.80 -20.84 -1.94
N ASN A 27 -10.04 -20.43 -1.63
CA ASN A 27 -10.62 -19.18 -2.13
C ASN A 27 -10.63 -18.03 -1.12
N TRP A 28 -10.58 -18.31 0.19
CA TRP A 28 -10.54 -17.28 1.22
C TRP A 28 -9.19 -16.54 1.20
N LYS A 29 -9.24 -15.23 1.03
CA LYS A 29 -8.09 -14.32 1.11
C LYS A 29 -8.36 -13.30 2.20
N ARG A 30 -7.33 -12.98 2.97
CA ARG A 30 -7.41 -11.95 4.01
C ARG A 30 -6.20 -11.04 3.93
N TYR A 31 -6.45 -9.74 3.98
CA TYR A 31 -5.44 -8.70 4.13
C TYR A 31 -5.78 -7.86 5.35
N LEU A 32 -5.01 -8.01 6.44
CA LEU A 32 -5.34 -7.43 7.74
C LEU A 32 -6.79 -7.79 8.14
N ASP A 33 -7.67 -6.80 8.24
CA ASP A 33 -9.06 -6.98 8.67
C ASP A 33 -10.01 -7.23 7.48
N ASP A 34 -9.57 -6.94 6.25
CA ASP A 34 -10.37 -7.10 5.04
C ASP A 34 -10.29 -8.54 4.50
N CYS A 35 -11.44 -9.14 4.21
CA CYS A 35 -11.56 -10.50 3.68
C CYS A 35 -12.19 -10.49 2.28
N PHE A 36 -11.76 -11.41 1.43
CA PHE A 36 -12.27 -11.59 0.07
C PHE A 36 -12.40 -13.08 -0.25
N ILE A 37 -13.48 -13.44 -0.93
CA ILE A 37 -13.72 -14.80 -1.40
C ILE A 37 -14.44 -14.76 -2.76
N LEU A 38 -13.97 -15.54 -3.71
CA LEU A 38 -14.72 -15.80 -4.95
C LEU A 38 -15.78 -16.85 -4.64
N TRP A 39 -17.05 -16.44 -4.64
CA TRP A 39 -18.18 -17.29 -4.27
C TRP A 39 -18.87 -17.88 -5.50
N ASP A 40 -18.91 -19.21 -5.60
CA ASP A 40 -19.53 -19.95 -6.72
C ASP A 40 -20.71 -20.83 -6.25
N LYS A 41 -21.27 -20.50 -5.08
CA LYS A 41 -22.44 -21.17 -4.49
C LYS A 41 -23.59 -20.17 -4.39
N SER A 42 -24.73 -20.62 -3.88
CA SER A 42 -25.91 -19.75 -3.77
C SER A 42 -25.74 -18.65 -2.71
N ILE A 43 -26.54 -17.60 -2.82
CA ILE A 43 -26.55 -16.47 -1.87
C ILE A 43 -26.99 -16.93 -0.48
N GLU A 44 -27.91 -17.89 -0.40
CA GLU A 44 -28.37 -18.46 0.87
C GLU A 44 -27.21 -19.14 1.61
N LYS A 45 -26.37 -19.89 0.89
CA LYS A 45 -25.16 -20.49 1.48
C LYS A 45 -24.14 -19.44 1.90
N LEU A 46 -24.09 -18.30 1.20
CA LEU A 46 -23.19 -17.20 1.56
C LEU A 46 -23.62 -16.57 2.89
N GLU A 47 -24.92 -16.35 3.09
CA GLU A 47 -25.46 -15.87 4.37
C GLU A 47 -25.27 -16.89 5.51
N GLU A 48 -25.48 -18.18 5.25
CA GLU A 48 -25.14 -19.22 6.23
C GLU A 48 -23.66 -19.20 6.64
N PHE A 49 -22.78 -18.97 5.67
CA PHE A 49 -21.35 -18.88 5.89
C PHE A 49 -20.98 -17.65 6.73
N LYS A 50 -21.62 -16.50 6.47
CA LYS A 50 -21.49 -15.29 7.31
C LYS A 50 -21.95 -15.54 8.75
N ILE A 51 -23.05 -16.26 8.95
CA ILE A 51 -23.51 -16.65 10.30
C ILE A 51 -22.46 -17.53 10.99
N LEU A 52 -21.86 -18.50 10.27
CA LEU A 52 -20.77 -19.31 10.82
C LEU A 52 -19.56 -18.47 11.22
N LEU A 53 -19.16 -17.49 10.38
CA LEU A 53 -18.04 -16.59 10.65
C LEU A 53 -18.28 -15.76 11.92
N ASN A 54 -19.46 -15.18 12.07
CA ASN A 54 -19.85 -14.40 13.25
C ASN A 54 -19.97 -15.26 14.51
N GLY A 55 -20.16 -16.58 14.37
CA GLY A 55 -20.13 -17.54 15.47
C GLY A 55 -18.74 -18.03 15.87
N ILE A 56 -17.66 -17.50 15.29
CA ILE A 56 -16.28 -17.86 15.68
C ILE A 56 -15.83 -17.11 16.93
N ASN A 57 -16.19 -15.83 17.04
CA ASN A 57 -15.76 -14.97 18.13
C ASN A 57 -16.81 -13.90 18.42
N ASP A 58 -17.31 -13.86 19.66
CA ASP A 58 -18.38 -12.94 20.06
C ASP A 58 -18.01 -11.46 19.90
N ASN A 59 -16.71 -11.14 19.97
CA ASN A 59 -16.20 -9.77 19.86
C ASN A 59 -15.91 -9.32 18.42
N ILE A 60 -16.01 -10.22 17.43
CA ILE A 60 -15.72 -9.92 16.01
C ILE A 60 -16.97 -10.17 15.19
N GLN A 61 -17.49 -9.11 14.57
CA GLN A 61 -18.65 -9.17 13.69
C GLN A 61 -18.24 -8.80 12.26
N PHE A 62 -18.47 -9.73 11.34
CA PHE A 62 -18.22 -9.55 9.91
C PHE A 62 -19.43 -8.88 9.24
N THR A 63 -19.16 -7.79 8.55
CA THR A 63 -20.02 -7.25 7.50
C THR A 63 -19.65 -7.88 6.17
N MET A 64 -20.60 -7.92 5.23
CA MET A 64 -20.40 -8.56 3.94
C MET A 64 -21.13 -7.78 2.86
N ASP A 65 -20.38 -7.40 1.83
CA ASP A 65 -20.89 -6.91 0.57
C ASP A 65 -20.66 -7.98 -0.50
N HIS A 66 -21.60 -8.16 -1.41
CA HIS A 66 -21.47 -9.09 -2.53
C HIS A 66 -22.07 -8.48 -3.79
N ASN A 67 -21.50 -8.84 -4.94
CA ASN A 67 -21.95 -8.38 -6.25
C ASN A 67 -21.45 -9.38 -7.30
N GLU A 68 -22.25 -9.63 -8.33
CA GLU A 68 -21.92 -10.59 -9.40
C GLU A 68 -21.03 -10.00 -10.50
N GLU A 69 -21.02 -8.67 -10.65
CA GLU A 69 -20.34 -7.93 -11.71
C GLU A 69 -19.06 -7.26 -11.21
N GLU A 70 -19.13 -6.51 -10.12
CA GLU A 70 -17.96 -5.81 -9.58
C GLU A 70 -17.99 -5.64 -8.07
N LEU A 71 -16.83 -5.81 -7.42
CA LEU A 71 -16.69 -5.66 -5.98
C LEU A 71 -15.38 -4.93 -5.64
N PRO A 72 -15.43 -3.87 -4.83
CA PRO A 72 -14.22 -3.23 -4.33
C PRO A 72 -13.53 -4.11 -3.28
N PHE A 73 -12.21 -4.25 -3.38
CA PHE A 73 -11.38 -4.86 -2.35
C PHE A 73 -10.07 -4.07 -2.22
N LEU A 74 -9.82 -3.49 -1.04
CA LEU A 74 -8.76 -2.51 -0.80
C LEU A 74 -8.89 -1.30 -1.77
N ASP A 75 -7.81 -0.93 -2.45
CA ASP A 75 -7.77 0.16 -3.44
C ASP A 75 -8.03 -0.33 -4.87
N VAL A 76 -8.59 -1.54 -5.04
CA VAL A 76 -8.83 -2.18 -6.34
C VAL A 76 -10.31 -2.50 -6.51
N LEU A 77 -10.87 -2.12 -7.65
CA LEU A 77 -12.19 -2.54 -8.10
C LEU A 77 -12.03 -3.79 -8.95
N ILE A 78 -12.54 -4.92 -8.46
CA ILE A 78 -12.48 -6.20 -9.15
C ILE A 78 -13.73 -6.33 -10.00
N LYS A 79 -13.58 -6.53 -11.31
CA LYS A 79 -14.68 -6.63 -12.27
C LYS A 79 -14.68 -7.98 -12.95
N LYS A 80 -15.85 -8.57 -13.13
CA LYS A 80 -16.07 -9.78 -13.91
C LYS A 80 -16.22 -9.42 -15.38
N ALA A 81 -15.31 -9.89 -16.22
CA ALA A 81 -15.32 -9.72 -17.66
C ALA A 81 -15.43 -11.08 -18.35
N GLY A 82 -16.65 -11.61 -18.43
CA GLY A 82 -16.91 -12.97 -18.91
C GLY A 82 -16.23 -14.02 -18.03
N ASN A 83 -15.26 -14.74 -18.59
CA ASN A 83 -14.45 -15.75 -17.88
C ASN A 83 -13.13 -15.20 -17.32
N LYS A 84 -12.94 -13.88 -17.34
CA LYS A 84 -11.74 -13.20 -16.82
C LYS A 84 -12.11 -12.22 -15.71
N ILE A 85 -11.10 -11.88 -14.91
CA ILE A 85 -11.18 -10.81 -13.93
C ILE A 85 -10.40 -9.64 -14.48
N ASP A 86 -11.09 -8.51 -14.61
CA ASP A 86 -10.46 -7.21 -14.86
C ASP A 86 -10.33 -6.46 -13.55
N THR A 87 -9.40 -5.52 -13.51
CA THR A 87 -9.17 -4.66 -12.33
C THR A 87 -9.10 -3.20 -12.75
N ASP A 88 -9.65 -2.33 -11.91
CA ASP A 88 -9.56 -0.88 -12.00
C ASP A 88 -9.17 -0.31 -10.62
N ILE A 89 -8.84 0.97 -10.53
CA ILE A 89 -8.59 1.63 -9.26
C ILE A 89 -9.92 1.93 -8.57
N TYR A 90 -10.05 1.54 -7.31
CA TYR A 90 -11.18 1.94 -6.48
C TYR A 90 -10.81 3.13 -5.60
N TYR A 91 -11.58 4.21 -5.72
CA TYR A 91 -11.48 5.36 -4.82
C TYR A 91 -12.71 5.37 -3.91
N LYS A 92 -12.49 5.25 -2.59
CA LYS A 92 -13.57 5.47 -1.61
C LYS A 92 -14.18 6.86 -1.80
N SER A 93 -15.47 7.01 -1.50
CA SER A 93 -16.18 8.30 -1.58
C SER A 93 -15.53 9.41 -0.76
N THR A 94 -14.78 9.05 0.29
CA THR A 94 -14.00 9.96 1.14
C THR A 94 -12.67 10.39 0.52
N ASN A 95 -12.24 9.81 -0.61
CA ASN A 95 -11.00 10.17 -1.26
C ASN A 95 -11.16 11.48 -2.05
N SER A 96 -10.65 12.56 -1.49
CA SER A 96 -10.67 13.91 -2.09
C SER A 96 -9.61 14.15 -3.17
N LYS A 97 -8.78 13.15 -3.49
CA LYS A 97 -7.63 13.24 -4.40
C LYS A 97 -6.72 14.44 -4.10
N GLN A 98 -6.57 14.79 -2.82
CA GLN A 98 -5.75 15.91 -2.37
C GLN A 98 -4.26 15.57 -2.37
N TYR A 99 -3.68 15.42 -3.57
CA TYR A 99 -2.26 15.18 -3.72
C TYR A 99 -1.42 16.41 -3.35
N LEU A 100 -0.19 16.13 -2.93
CA LEU A 100 0.80 17.13 -2.54
C LEU A 100 1.03 18.16 -3.67
N PRO A 101 0.82 19.47 -3.45
CA PRO A 101 1.17 20.50 -4.44
C PRO A 101 2.67 20.56 -4.74
N PHE A 102 3.03 20.87 -5.99
CA PHE A 102 4.44 20.92 -6.41
C PHE A 102 5.24 22.08 -5.79
N ASP A 103 4.58 23.17 -5.46
CA ASP A 103 5.12 24.36 -4.78
C ASP A 103 5.17 24.23 -3.24
N SER A 104 4.68 23.12 -2.69
CA SER A 104 4.69 22.89 -1.25
C SER A 104 6.11 22.84 -0.67
N CYS A 105 6.22 23.17 0.63
CA CYS A 105 7.47 23.19 1.39
C CYS A 105 7.94 21.77 1.80
N HIS A 106 7.95 20.84 0.85
CA HIS A 106 8.39 19.47 1.06
C HIS A 106 9.74 19.19 0.40
N PRO A 107 10.50 18.20 0.88
CA PRO A 107 11.74 17.79 0.25
C PRO A 107 11.52 17.54 -1.26
N ARG A 108 12.47 18.01 -2.08
CA ARG A 108 12.39 17.89 -3.55
C ARG A 108 12.09 16.45 -3.98
N HIS A 109 12.78 15.48 -3.38
CA HIS A 109 12.62 14.07 -3.71
C HIS A 109 11.18 13.55 -3.46
N THR A 110 10.49 14.06 -2.44
CA THR A 110 9.10 13.69 -2.12
C THR A 110 8.19 14.16 -3.25
N ARG A 111 8.26 15.45 -3.60
CA ARG A 111 7.44 16.05 -4.64
C ARG A 111 7.67 15.37 -5.99
N ILE A 112 8.92 15.24 -6.46
CA ILE A 112 9.20 14.64 -7.77
C ILE A 112 8.78 13.17 -7.90
N ASN A 113 8.64 12.46 -6.78
CA ASN A 113 8.24 11.06 -6.77
C ASN A 113 6.72 10.87 -6.83
N VAL A 114 5.92 11.86 -6.42
CA VAL A 114 4.44 11.75 -6.41
C VAL A 114 3.87 11.30 -7.76
N PRO A 115 4.22 11.91 -8.91
CA PRO A 115 3.69 11.48 -10.20
C PRO A 115 3.97 10.02 -10.51
N PHE A 116 5.18 9.55 -10.23
CA PHE A 116 5.58 8.17 -10.51
C PHE A 116 4.87 7.18 -9.58
N CYS A 117 4.76 7.50 -8.30
CA CYS A 117 4.07 6.66 -7.33
C CYS A 117 2.59 6.47 -7.72
N LEU A 118 1.92 7.54 -8.12
CA LEU A 118 0.52 7.50 -8.56
C LEU A 118 0.35 6.78 -9.91
N ALA A 119 1.22 7.08 -10.89
CA ALA A 119 1.18 6.41 -12.19
C ALA A 119 1.43 4.90 -12.07
N ARG A 120 2.26 4.48 -11.11
CA ARG A 120 2.48 3.05 -10.80
C ARG A 120 1.22 2.37 -10.27
N ILE A 121 0.33 3.06 -9.58
CA ILE A 121 -0.94 2.44 -9.14
C ILE A 121 -1.82 2.13 -10.36
N CYS A 122 -1.80 2.99 -11.38
CA CYS A 122 -2.50 2.74 -12.64
C CYS A 122 -1.99 1.51 -13.40
N THR A 123 -0.79 0.98 -13.10
CA THR A 123 -0.30 -0.26 -13.73
C THR A 123 -0.98 -1.52 -13.19
N ILE A 124 -1.79 -1.42 -12.12
CA ILE A 124 -2.62 -2.53 -11.63
C ILE A 124 -3.79 -2.80 -12.59
N ILE A 125 -4.26 -1.75 -13.28
CA ILE A 125 -5.42 -1.81 -14.17
C ILE A 125 -5.13 -2.79 -15.32
N SER A 126 -6.03 -3.74 -15.52
CA SER A 126 -5.85 -4.83 -16.50
C SER A 126 -6.23 -4.43 -17.92
N ASP A 127 -7.28 -3.61 -18.08
CA ASP A 127 -7.70 -3.11 -19.39
C ASP A 127 -6.89 -1.87 -19.82
N THR A 128 -6.29 -1.94 -21.02
CA THR A 128 -5.43 -0.88 -21.56
C THR A 128 -6.18 0.42 -21.80
N ASN A 129 -7.45 0.37 -22.22
CA ASN A 129 -8.24 1.57 -22.49
C ASN A 129 -8.59 2.31 -21.18
N THR A 130 -9.00 1.54 -20.17
CA THR A 130 -9.26 2.02 -18.81
C THR A 130 -7.97 2.58 -18.20
N GLN A 131 -6.84 1.88 -18.34
CA GLN A 131 -5.54 2.36 -17.88
C GLN A 131 -5.17 3.69 -18.52
N HIS A 132 -5.35 3.83 -19.84
CA HIS A 132 -5.10 5.09 -20.53
C HIS A 132 -5.97 6.21 -19.97
N THR A 133 -7.27 5.94 -19.78
CA THR A 133 -8.23 6.91 -19.22
C THR A 133 -7.81 7.36 -17.82
N ARG A 134 -7.48 6.42 -16.93
CA ARG A 134 -7.00 6.73 -15.56
C ARG A 134 -5.70 7.52 -15.55
N LEU A 135 -4.78 7.23 -16.46
CA LEU A 135 -3.54 7.99 -16.60
C LEU A 135 -3.79 9.43 -17.09
N GLN A 136 -4.78 9.64 -17.96
CA GLN A 136 -5.18 11.00 -18.37
C GLN A 136 -5.84 11.77 -17.22
N GLU A 137 -6.73 11.13 -16.46
CA GLU A 137 -7.30 11.71 -15.23
C GLU A 137 -6.21 12.10 -14.23
N LEU A 138 -5.19 11.24 -14.07
CA LEU A 138 -4.04 11.51 -13.22
C LEU A 138 -3.22 12.70 -13.74
N ARG A 139 -2.95 12.77 -15.05
CA ARG A 139 -2.25 13.90 -15.67
C ARG A 139 -2.98 15.21 -15.38
N THR A 140 -4.29 15.25 -15.56
CA THR A 140 -5.12 16.42 -15.26
C THR A 140 -5.03 16.79 -13.76
N THR A 141 -5.14 15.79 -12.88
CA THR A 141 -5.09 16.04 -11.43
C THR A 141 -3.73 16.59 -10.98
N LEU A 142 -2.62 16.07 -11.53
CA LEU A 142 -1.27 16.55 -11.24
C LEU A 142 -0.99 17.94 -11.84
N THR A 143 -1.52 18.21 -13.04
CA THR A 143 -1.44 19.54 -13.66
C THR A 143 -2.11 20.59 -12.77
N ASN A 144 -3.29 20.29 -12.23
CA ASN A 144 -4.00 21.14 -11.28
C ASN A 144 -3.24 21.34 -9.94
N ARG A 145 -2.23 20.52 -9.66
CA ARG A 145 -1.33 20.61 -8.51
C ARG A 145 0.02 21.24 -8.84
N ASN A 146 0.11 21.95 -9.97
CA ASN A 146 1.28 22.68 -10.47
C ASN A 146 2.49 21.79 -10.80
N TYR A 147 2.30 20.51 -11.07
CA TYR A 147 3.40 19.65 -11.52
C TYR A 147 3.79 19.97 -12.98
N PRO A 148 5.09 20.11 -13.29
CA PRO A 148 5.55 20.33 -14.67
C PRO A 148 5.18 19.16 -15.59
N GLN A 149 4.64 19.44 -16.78
CA GLN A 149 4.28 18.41 -17.77
C GLN A 149 5.41 17.41 -18.07
N PRO A 150 6.66 17.83 -18.31
CA PRO A 150 7.75 16.88 -18.59
C PRO A 150 8.01 15.90 -17.43
N LEU A 151 7.77 16.33 -16.18
CA LEU A 151 7.90 15.48 -15.01
C LEU A 151 6.77 14.46 -14.94
N ILE A 152 5.54 14.86 -15.25
CA ILE A 152 4.38 13.96 -15.30
C ILE A 152 4.59 12.91 -16.39
N ASP A 153 4.95 13.33 -17.61
CA ASP A 153 5.12 12.43 -18.75
C ASP A 153 6.25 11.43 -18.54
N SER A 154 7.41 11.90 -18.07
CA SER A 154 8.53 11.00 -17.75
C SER A 154 8.19 10.00 -16.64
N ALA A 155 7.40 10.41 -15.65
CA ALA A 155 6.93 9.52 -14.59
C ALA A 155 5.94 8.47 -15.09
N ILE A 156 4.98 8.85 -15.94
CA ILE A 156 4.02 7.92 -16.56
C ILE A 156 4.76 6.93 -17.45
N GLN A 157 5.66 7.39 -18.33
CA GLN A 157 6.47 6.52 -19.16
C GLN A 157 7.33 5.54 -18.35
N ARG A 158 7.91 6.01 -17.24
CA ARG A 158 8.68 5.13 -16.35
C ARG A 158 7.80 4.09 -15.66
N ALA A 159 6.57 4.43 -15.28
CA ALA A 159 5.63 3.50 -14.68
C ALA A 159 5.18 2.43 -15.69
N LEU A 160 4.84 2.82 -16.92
CA LEU A 160 4.42 1.91 -17.99
C LEU A 160 5.49 0.90 -18.42
N LYS A 161 6.78 1.19 -18.18
CA LYS A 161 7.89 0.27 -18.45
C LYS A 161 8.00 -0.86 -17.43
N LEU A 162 7.30 -0.78 -16.30
CA LEU A 162 7.35 -1.83 -15.27
C LEU A 162 6.37 -2.94 -15.65
N SER A 163 6.87 -4.17 -15.74
CA SER A 163 6.00 -5.33 -15.91
C SER A 163 5.22 -5.59 -14.62
N ILE A 164 3.98 -6.07 -14.75
CA ILE A 164 3.15 -6.44 -13.61
C ILE A 164 3.80 -7.62 -12.87
N GLU A 165 4.45 -8.53 -13.61
CA GLU A 165 5.19 -9.66 -13.09
C GLU A 165 6.30 -9.21 -12.13
N ASP A 166 7.11 -8.22 -12.53
CA ASP A 166 8.19 -7.68 -11.69
C ASP A 166 7.65 -7.00 -10.43
N LEU A 167 6.49 -6.35 -10.53
CA LEU A 167 5.83 -5.70 -9.40
C LEU A 167 5.24 -6.70 -8.39
N ARG A 168 4.80 -7.87 -8.86
CA ARG A 168 4.23 -8.94 -8.03
C ARG A 168 5.29 -9.81 -7.36
N GLN A 169 6.55 -9.75 -7.81
CA GLN A 169 7.63 -10.50 -7.18
C GLN A 169 7.93 -10.00 -5.77
N THR A 170 8.05 -10.95 -4.83
CA THR A 170 8.44 -10.64 -3.46
C THR A 170 9.94 -10.32 -3.44
N LYS A 171 10.29 -9.06 -3.18
CA LYS A 171 11.70 -8.69 -3.04
C LYS A 171 12.27 -9.31 -1.77
N PRO A 172 13.43 -10.00 -1.82
CA PRO A 172 14.06 -10.49 -0.62
C PRO A 172 14.38 -9.30 0.29
N LYS A 173 14.06 -9.41 1.58
CA LYS A 173 14.48 -8.41 2.57
C LYS A 173 16.01 -8.34 2.53
N LYS A 174 16.58 -7.21 2.09
CA LYS A 174 18.02 -6.95 2.26
C LYS A 174 18.32 -7.02 3.76
N LYS A 175 19.07 -8.04 4.18
CA LYS A 175 19.45 -8.32 5.58
C LYS A 175 20.62 -7.46 6.08
N GLU A 176 20.97 -6.38 5.39
CA GLU A 176 21.97 -5.46 5.94
C GLU A 176 21.32 -4.63 7.06
N LYS A 177 21.45 -5.12 8.30
CA LYS A 177 21.32 -4.27 9.48
C LYS A 177 22.53 -3.31 9.49
N LEU A 178 22.51 -2.31 8.62
CA LEU A 178 23.33 -1.13 8.84
C LEU A 178 22.88 -0.56 10.18
N LYS A 179 23.79 -0.54 11.15
CA LYS A 179 23.60 0.15 12.42
C LYS A 179 23.54 1.63 12.10
N THR A 180 22.34 2.16 11.90
CA THR A 180 22.13 3.57 11.56
C THR A 180 21.57 4.32 12.75
N LEU A 181 22.05 5.55 12.93
CA LEU A 181 21.49 6.49 13.90
C LEU A 181 20.77 7.60 13.12
N PRO A 182 19.43 7.58 13.02
CA PRO A 182 18.72 8.61 12.30
C PRO A 182 18.73 9.92 13.09
N TYR A 183 19.31 10.97 12.51
CA TYR A 183 19.08 12.33 12.97
C TYR A 183 17.76 12.82 12.37
N ILE A 184 16.75 12.98 13.22
CA ILE A 184 15.43 13.41 12.81
C ILE A 184 15.35 14.93 12.90
N SER A 185 15.13 15.58 11.75
CA SER A 185 14.85 17.02 11.69
C SER A 185 13.66 17.30 10.79
N THR A 186 12.94 18.37 11.10
CA THR A 186 11.91 18.89 10.19
C THR A 186 12.56 19.46 8.94
N HIS A 187 11.98 19.18 7.77
CA HIS A 187 12.46 19.80 6.54
C HIS A 187 12.31 21.32 6.60
N ASN A 188 13.43 22.03 6.45
CA ASN A 188 13.45 23.49 6.35
C ASN A 188 14.35 23.89 5.18
N PRO A 189 13.79 24.43 4.07
CA PRO A 189 14.58 24.82 2.89
C PRO A 189 15.54 25.97 3.17
N LEU A 190 15.30 26.76 4.23
CA LEU A 190 16.17 27.85 4.66
C LEU A 190 17.35 27.37 5.52
N ASN A 191 17.30 26.13 6.04
CA ASN A 191 18.33 25.58 6.92
C ASN A 191 18.91 24.27 6.38
N ASN A 192 19.54 24.34 5.21
CA ASN A 192 20.18 23.17 4.58
C ASN A 192 21.42 22.70 5.34
N ALA A 193 22.09 23.59 6.08
CA ALA A 193 23.33 23.33 6.82
C ALA A 193 23.12 22.72 8.22
N ALA A 194 21.89 22.58 8.72
CA ALA A 194 21.63 22.01 10.05
C ALA A 194 22.33 20.66 10.26
N PHE A 195 22.18 19.75 9.29
CA PHE A 195 22.75 18.40 9.41
C PHE A 195 24.29 18.41 9.39
N SER A 196 24.91 19.23 8.53
CA SER A 196 26.37 19.34 8.47
C SER A 196 26.94 19.98 9.74
N THR A 197 26.26 20.99 10.28
CA THR A 197 26.63 21.64 11.56
C THR A 197 26.58 20.64 12.71
N ILE A 198 25.53 19.82 12.75
CA ILE A 198 25.37 18.79 13.78
C ILE A 198 26.42 17.70 13.63
N LEU A 199 26.73 17.29 12.39
CA LEU A 199 27.80 16.34 12.14
C LEU A 199 29.15 16.86 12.62
N GLN A 200 29.44 18.15 12.42
CA GLN A 200 30.65 18.80 12.95
C GLN A 200 30.66 18.81 14.49
N SER A 201 29.50 19.04 15.13
CA SER A 201 29.38 19.00 16.59
C SER A 201 29.50 17.60 17.21
N THR A 202 29.48 16.53 16.41
CA THR A 202 29.65 15.16 16.93
C THR A 202 31.00 14.94 17.62
N ALA A 203 32.01 15.76 17.31
CA ALA A 203 33.29 15.75 18.03
C ALA A 203 33.11 16.04 19.54
N LEU A 204 32.17 16.90 19.92
CA LEU A 204 31.83 17.18 21.32
C LEU A 204 31.13 15.98 21.97
N LEU A 205 30.25 15.32 21.21
CA LEU A 205 29.50 14.14 21.67
C LEU A 205 30.41 12.93 21.93
N LYS A 206 31.59 12.86 21.29
CA LYS A 206 32.60 11.83 21.57
C LYS A 206 33.28 12.00 22.93
N GLY A 207 33.12 13.14 23.59
CA GLY A 207 33.63 13.36 24.95
C GLY A 207 32.93 12.50 26.01
N ASP A 208 31.70 12.05 25.74
CA ASP A 208 30.99 11.12 26.62
C ASP A 208 31.29 9.65 26.23
N PRO A 209 31.76 8.80 27.16
CA PRO A 209 32.16 7.41 26.87
C PRO A 209 31.02 6.55 26.30
N LYS A 210 29.78 6.80 26.74
CA LYS A 210 28.60 6.06 26.30
C LYS A 210 28.21 6.45 24.87
N MET A 211 28.22 7.75 24.57
CA MET A 211 27.92 8.28 23.24
C MET A 211 29.02 7.92 22.22
N ASN A 212 30.30 7.96 22.60
CA ASN A 212 31.39 7.56 21.70
C ASN A 212 31.24 6.11 21.23
N ARG A 213 30.91 5.18 22.14
CA ARG A 213 30.65 3.76 21.81
C ARG A 213 29.49 3.58 20.82
N ILE A 214 28.46 4.44 20.90
CA ILE A 214 27.33 4.41 19.97
C ILE A 214 27.76 4.93 18.59
N LEU A 215 28.50 6.04 18.54
CA LEU A 215 28.97 6.67 17.30
C LEU A 215 30.03 5.84 16.54
N GLU A 216 30.85 5.05 17.24
CA GLU A 216 31.79 4.10 16.61
C GLU A 216 31.06 2.92 15.94
N THR A 217 29.89 2.56 16.46
CA THR A 217 29.14 1.39 16.00
C THR A 217 28.01 1.74 15.03
N HIS A 218 27.63 3.02 14.89
CA HIS A 218 26.51 3.47 14.08
C HIS A 218 26.88 4.61 13.13
N THR A 219 26.36 4.56 11.91
CA THR A 219 26.46 5.67 10.95
C THR A 219 25.29 6.63 11.14
N ILE A 220 25.58 7.91 11.38
CA ILE A 220 24.54 8.95 11.45
C ILE A 220 23.99 9.22 10.05
N ILE A 221 22.66 9.16 9.90
CA ILE A 221 21.98 9.47 8.65
C ILE A 221 20.98 10.61 8.86
N LYS A 222 20.83 11.49 7.86
CA LYS A 222 19.79 12.52 7.89
C LYS A 222 18.43 11.88 7.61
N SER A 223 17.49 12.07 8.52
CA SER A 223 16.09 11.72 8.34
C SER A 223 15.26 12.99 8.42
N ASN A 224 14.58 13.34 7.32
CA ASN A 224 13.67 14.48 7.32
C ASN A 224 12.27 13.98 7.65
N GLY A 225 11.75 14.38 8.81
CA GLY A 225 10.34 14.19 9.13
C GLY A 225 9.48 15.15 8.32
N ASN A 226 8.36 14.67 7.78
CA ASN A 226 7.33 15.54 7.23
C ASN A 226 6.57 16.21 8.40
N GLN A 227 6.26 17.49 8.29
CA GLN A 227 5.18 18.06 9.10
C GLN A 227 3.88 17.48 8.55
N ASN A 228 3.11 16.78 9.37
CA ASN A 228 1.67 16.72 9.13
C ASN A 228 1.12 18.09 9.57
N PRO A 229 0.36 18.79 8.71
CA PRO A 229 -0.42 19.94 9.16
C PRO A 229 -1.43 19.53 10.24
#